data_AF-A0A9P5ZV41-F1
#
_entry.id   AF-A0A9P5ZV41-F1
#
_cell.length_a   1.000
_cell.length_b   1.000
_cell.length_c   1.000
_cell.angle_alpha   90.00
_cell.angle_beta   90.00
_cell.angle_gamma   90.00
#
_symmetry.space_group_name_H-M   'P 1'
#
loop_
_entity.id
_entity.type
_entity.pdbx_description
1 polymer ?
#
loop_
_entity_poly.entity_id
_entity_poly.type
_entity_poly.pdbx_seq_one_letter_code
_entity_poly.pdbx_strand_id
1 'polypeptide(L)'
;MQGDNHDASKYIAVTLSSSSPYLHNPQSLAAVHPAIGYIGQVGGMRDVQLLGVSKDLWDAEQHAILEALSGTHGILRVDVQETKQRAKRDEL
;
A
#
# COMPACT_ATOMS: atom_id res chain seq x y z
N MET A 1 -21.13 5.98 23.73
CA MET A 1 -19.72 5.58 23.75
C MET A 1 -19.43 4.82 22.47
N GLN A 2 -18.95 5.48 21.42
CA GLN A 2 -18.41 4.82 20.24
C GLN A 2 -17.33 5.73 19.69
N GLY A 3 -16.10 5.49 20.14
CA GLY A 3 -14.91 5.90 19.41
C GLY A 3 -14.82 4.95 18.22
N ASP A 4 -15.39 5.37 17.10
CA ASP A 4 -15.22 4.70 15.83
C ASP A 4 -13.70 4.53 15.61
N ASN A 5 -13.27 3.28 15.48
CA ASN A 5 -11.88 2.89 15.36
C ASN A 5 -11.36 3.37 14.00
N HIS A 6 -11.05 4.65 13.92
CA HIS A 6 -10.64 5.33 12.70
C HIS A 6 -9.33 4.74 12.18
N ASP A 7 -9.47 3.96 11.12
CA ASP A 7 -8.46 3.71 10.08
C ASP A 7 -7.06 3.32 10.59
N ALA A 8 -6.95 2.11 11.13
CA ALA A 8 -5.66 1.46 11.35
C ALA A 8 -5.26 0.63 10.11
N SER A 9 -5.31 1.21 8.92
CA SER A 9 -4.80 0.59 7.70
C SER A 9 -3.51 1.31 7.28
N LYS A 10 -2.45 0.55 7.03
CA LYS A 10 -1.21 1.05 6.45
C LYS A 10 -1.34 1.04 4.95
N TYR A 11 -0.97 2.15 4.32
CA TYR A 11 -0.99 2.27 2.88
C TYR A 11 0.44 2.11 2.36
N ILE A 12 0.58 1.47 1.20
CA ILE A 12 1.87 1.20 0.57
C ILE A 12 1.74 1.60 -0.89
N ALA A 13 2.53 2.58 -1.30
CA ALA A 13 2.67 2.97 -2.68
C ALA A 13 3.77 2.11 -3.32
N VAL A 14 3.43 1.39 -4.38
CA VAL A 14 4.35 0.51 -5.09
C VAL A 14 4.54 1.06 -6.49
N THR A 15 5.77 1.43 -6.81
CA THR A 15 6.16 1.85 -8.16
C THR A 15 6.51 0.60 -8.98
N LEU A 16 5.81 0.44 -10.09
CA LEU A 16 5.99 -0.63 -11.05
C LEU A 16 6.94 -0.21 -12.16
N SER A 17 7.71 -1.16 -12.69
CA SER A 17 8.50 -0.94 -13.91
C SER A 17 7.59 -0.84 -15.13
N SER A 18 7.98 0.01 -16.09
CA SER A 18 7.32 0.19 -17.38
C SER A 18 7.08 -1.10 -18.17
N SER A 19 7.90 -2.13 -17.90
CA SER A 19 7.81 -3.45 -18.52
C SER A 19 7.01 -4.47 -17.70
N SER A 20 6.34 -4.04 -16.64
CA SER A 20 5.66 -4.96 -15.71
C SER A 20 4.27 -5.34 -16.19
N PRO A 21 3.89 -6.62 -16.05
CA PRO A 21 2.53 -7.06 -16.35
C PRO A 21 1.49 -6.41 -15.42
N TYR A 22 1.90 -5.98 -14.23
CA TYR A 22 1.04 -5.31 -13.24
C TYR A 22 0.53 -3.93 -13.70
N LEU A 23 1.14 -3.31 -14.71
CA LEU A 23 0.62 -2.06 -15.29
C LEU A 23 -0.73 -2.27 -15.99
N HIS A 24 -0.91 -3.44 -16.60
CA HIS A 24 -2.15 -3.82 -17.27
C HIS A 24 -3.11 -4.51 -16.30
N ASN A 25 -2.59 -5.26 -15.32
CA ASN A 25 -3.39 -6.02 -14.37
C ASN A 25 -2.96 -5.75 -12.91
N PRO A 26 -3.21 -4.54 -12.38
CA PRO A 26 -2.74 -4.15 -11.05
C PRO A 26 -3.42 -4.92 -9.92
N GLN A 27 -4.61 -5.47 -10.18
CA GLN A 27 -5.34 -6.30 -9.21
C GLN A 27 -4.57 -7.59 -8.85
N SER A 28 -3.65 -8.04 -9.70
CA SER A 28 -2.77 -9.17 -9.41
C SER A 28 -1.80 -8.88 -8.24
N LEU A 29 -1.57 -7.61 -7.87
CA LEU A 29 -0.75 -7.27 -6.70
C LEU A 29 -1.41 -7.72 -5.39
N ALA A 30 -2.73 -7.72 -5.29
CA ALA A 30 -3.43 -8.28 -4.13
C ALA A 30 -3.27 -9.80 -4.01
N ALA A 31 -2.90 -10.49 -5.10
CA ALA A 31 -2.61 -11.92 -5.06
C ALA A 31 -1.21 -12.24 -4.51
N VAL A 32 -0.34 -11.24 -4.34
CA VAL A 32 1.02 -11.42 -3.78
C VAL A 32 0.95 -11.82 -2.30
N HIS A 33 0.01 -11.22 -1.56
CA HIS A 33 -0.14 -11.53 -0.14
C HIS A 33 -1.62 -11.38 0.29
N PRO A 34 -2.18 -12.31 1.08
CA PRO A 34 -3.58 -12.23 1.52
C PRO A 34 -3.85 -11.02 2.43
N ALA A 35 -2.82 -10.48 3.09
CA ALA A 35 -2.93 -9.26 3.89
C ALA A 35 -2.97 -7.97 3.05
N ILE A 36 -2.61 -8.05 1.75
CA ILE A 36 -2.61 -6.90 0.84
C ILE A 36 -3.99 -6.77 0.19
N GLY A 37 -4.63 -5.65 0.44
CA GLY A 37 -5.77 -5.16 -0.33
C GLY A 37 -5.30 -4.23 -1.45
N TYR A 38 -5.74 -4.48 -2.69
CA TYR A 38 -5.57 -3.51 -3.76
C TYR A 38 -6.55 -2.36 -3.57
N ILE A 39 -6.04 -1.13 -3.43
CA ILE A 39 -6.87 0.07 -3.25
C ILE A 39 -7.09 0.77 -4.59
N GLY A 40 -6.03 0.92 -5.39
CA GLY A 40 -6.10 1.62 -6.66
C GLY A 40 -4.73 2.09 -7.13
N GLN A 41 -4.71 3.17 -7.90
CA GLN A 41 -3.48 3.85 -8.31
C GLN A 41 -3.31 5.16 -7.52
N VAL A 42 -2.07 5.60 -7.32
CA VAL A 42 -1.80 6.85 -6.60
C VAL A 42 -2.00 8.02 -7.56
N GLY A 43 -3.13 8.71 -7.42
CA GLY A 43 -3.48 9.87 -8.24
C GLY A 43 -3.67 9.48 -9.71
N GLY A 44 -2.88 10.10 -10.60
CA GLY A 44 -2.90 9.86 -12.06
C GLY A 44 -1.72 9.02 -12.59
N MET A 45 -0.89 8.46 -11.72
CA MET A 45 0.27 7.65 -12.10
C MET A 45 -0.12 6.18 -12.19
N ARG A 46 -0.16 5.63 -13.42
CA ARG A 46 -0.51 4.22 -13.66
C ARG A 46 0.61 3.27 -13.25
N ASP A 47 1.83 3.77 -13.19
CA ASP A 47 3.00 3.08 -12.69
C ASP A 47 3.04 2.98 -11.16
N VAL A 48 2.28 3.81 -10.43
CA VAL A 48 2.23 3.74 -8.96
C VAL A 48 0.90 3.17 -8.49
N GLN A 49 0.95 1.97 -7.91
CA GLN A 49 -0.21 1.31 -7.34
C GLN A 49 -0.26 1.51 -5.83
N LEU A 50 -1.44 1.82 -5.30
CA LEU A 50 -1.70 1.96 -3.88
C LEU A 50 -2.29 0.66 -3.35
N LEU A 51 -1.62 0.12 -2.36
CA LEU A 51 -2.01 -1.06 -1.61
C LEU A 51 -2.38 -0.66 -0.18
N GLY A 52 -3.31 -1.38 0.43
CA GLY A 52 -3.74 -1.20 1.80
C GLY A 52 -3.56 -2.49 2.58
N VAL A 53 -3.02 -2.40 3.78
CA VAL A 53 -2.77 -3.54 4.67
C VAL A 53 -3.30 -3.18 6.06
N SER A 54 -3.98 -4.10 6.73
CA SER A 54 -4.40 -3.90 8.12
C SER A 54 -3.19 -3.71 9.02
N LYS A 55 -3.19 -2.72 9.91
CA LYS A 55 -2.06 -2.42 10.80
C LYS A 55 -1.64 -3.62 11.66
N ASP A 56 -2.60 -4.45 12.08
CA ASP A 56 -2.34 -5.66 12.86
C ASP A 56 -1.45 -6.65 12.07
N LEU A 57 -1.82 -6.92 10.83
CA LEU A 57 -1.05 -7.76 9.90
C LEU A 57 0.26 -7.07 9.47
N TRP A 58 0.25 -5.75 9.29
CA TRP A 58 1.46 -5.01 8.97
C TRP A 58 2.48 -5.08 10.11
N ASP A 59 2.08 -4.89 11.36
CA ASP A 59 3.01 -4.96 12.50
C ASP A 59 3.62 -6.36 12.65
N ALA A 60 2.81 -7.40 12.45
CA ALA A 60 3.25 -8.79 12.51
C ALA A 60 4.10 -9.23 11.31
N GLU A 61 3.70 -8.84 10.08
CA GLU A 61 4.20 -9.42 8.83
C GLU A 61 4.84 -8.38 7.90
N GLN A 62 5.11 -7.14 8.34
CA GLN A 62 5.66 -6.08 7.47
C GLN A 62 6.90 -6.53 6.71
N HIS A 63 7.75 -7.33 7.36
CA HIS A 63 8.97 -7.82 6.74
C HIS A 63 8.65 -8.78 5.59
N ALA A 64 7.78 -9.77 5.83
CA ALA A 64 7.33 -10.71 4.81
C ALA A 64 6.59 -10.01 3.66
N ILE A 65 5.77 -9.00 3.97
CA ILE A 65 5.05 -8.20 2.96
C ILE A 65 6.03 -7.40 2.10
N LEU A 66 6.99 -6.70 2.71
CA LEU A 66 8.02 -5.94 2.01
C LEU A 66 8.93 -6.83 1.18
N GLU A 67 9.32 -8.00 1.70
CA GLU A 67 10.11 -8.99 0.97
C GLU A 67 9.32 -9.59 -0.20
N ALA A 68 8.05 -9.94 -0.02
CA ALA A 68 7.20 -10.44 -1.09
C ALA A 68 7.03 -9.40 -2.21
N LEU A 69 6.84 -8.13 -1.85
CA LEU A 69 6.76 -7.02 -2.81
C LEU A 69 8.10 -6.77 -3.50
N SER A 70 9.21 -6.70 -2.76
CA SER A 70 10.53 -6.48 -3.34
C SER A 70 11.02 -7.66 -4.19
N GLY A 71 10.61 -8.88 -3.86
CA GLY A 71 10.90 -10.10 -4.61
C GLY A 71 10.00 -10.30 -5.83
N THR A 72 8.92 -9.53 -5.94
CA THR A 72 8.00 -9.60 -7.08
C THR A 72 8.60 -8.90 -8.29
N HIS A 73 8.78 -9.67 -9.36
CA HIS A 73 9.36 -9.19 -10.60
C HIS A 73 8.45 -8.13 -11.24
N GLY A 74 8.96 -6.91 -11.37
CA GLY A 74 8.22 -5.77 -11.91
C GLY A 74 7.94 -4.65 -10.90
N ILE A 75 8.28 -4.85 -9.63
CA ILE A 75 8.28 -3.76 -8.65
C ILE A 75 9.65 -3.06 -8.71
N LEU A 76 9.64 -1.75 -9.00
CA LEU A 76 10.83 -0.89 -8.97
C LEU A 76 11.09 -0.37 -7.56
N ARG A 77 10.02 0.00 -6.86
CA ARG A 77 10.12 0.65 -5.55
C ARG A 77 8.87 0.37 -4.72
N VAL A 78 9.08 0.23 -3.41
CA VAL A 78 8.01 0.11 -2.42
C VAL A 78 8.18 1.27 -1.44
N ASP A 79 7.11 2.02 -1.21
CA ASP A 79 7.10 3.20 -0.36
C ASP A 79 5.93 3.09 0.63
N VAL A 80 6.24 2.97 1.91
CA VAL A 80 5.22 2.80 2.95
C VAL A 80 4.70 4.17 3.34
N GLN A 81 3.44 4.41 3.00
CA GLN A 81 2.72 5.62 3.36
C GLN A 81 2.24 5.47 4.80
N GLU A 82 3.08 5.91 5.73
CA GLU A 82 2.63 6.14 7.08
C GLU A 82 1.64 7.30 7.05
N THR A 83 0.38 7.02 7.33
CA THR A 83 -0.62 8.01 7.73
C THR A 83 -0.11 8.69 9.00
N LYS A 84 0.84 9.62 8.84
CA LYS A 84 1.04 10.69 9.81
C LYS A 84 -0.27 11.43 9.79
N GLN A 85 -1.13 11.08 10.74
CA GLN A 85 -2.36 11.75 11.08
C GLN A 85 -2.09 13.23 10.84
N ARG A 86 -2.71 13.78 9.79
CA ARG A 86 -2.55 15.19 9.44
C ARG A 86 -3.00 15.90 10.70
N ALA A 87 -2.06 16.37 11.53
CA ALA A 87 -2.38 17.29 12.59
C ALA A 87 -3.10 18.39 11.85
N LYS A 88 -4.40 18.53 12.11
CA LYS A 88 -5.14 19.70 11.69
C LYS A 88 -4.24 20.85 12.11
N ARG A 89 -3.73 21.57 11.12
CA ARG A 89 -3.20 22.89 11.37
C ARG A 89 -4.46 23.65 11.76
N ASP A 90 -4.74 23.67 13.06
CA ASP A 90 -5.66 24.60 13.67
C ASP A 90 -5.07 25.98 13.36
N GLU A 91 -5.45 26.49 12.19
CA GLU A 91 -5.37 27.90 11.85
C GLU A 91 -6.58 28.55 12.52
N LEU A 92 -6.42 28.99 13.78
CA LEU A 92 -6.68 30.37 14.24
C LEU A 92 -6.51 30.49 15.77
#